data_AF-A0A2A3Y2F8-F1
#
_entry.id   AF-A0A2A3Y2F8-F1
#
_cell.length_a   1.000
_cell.length_b   1.000
_cell.length_c   1.000
_cell.angle_alpha   90.00
_cell.angle_beta   90.00
_cell.angle_gamma   90.00
#
_symmetry.space_group_name_H-M   'P 1'
#
loop_
_entity.id
_entity.type
_entity.pdbx_description
1 polymer ?
#
loop_
_entity_poly.entity_id
_entity_poly.type
_entity_poly.pdbx_seq_one_letter_code
_entity_poly.pdbx_strand_id
1 'polypeptide(L)'
;MDNGTNLGKIFTTEPMAMRALAAELRFAPTVTQQVFESVFQIRIGSLNRISCEVSKRENLDIVIEFERATIGIEGKIGHEVTLGQLEREWNHVDHLMVLVKEPEDVMIQDSSVPYQVISWDQLLEHYPTSRITAADINSVNDRSRIARRVLNAVDVAEILPTTWTYNVRPGGSGYPGIEAYSPILDSGRQMIVQIEADRQNPSGSYLGNVGISVKPSDFSLDEPEAEPLWISLIKQMAPNLEATLAGTPAQISCGAGRGAKGFSKRKIELAKRFHLDLHRATGYTDSYIGVRTLKVGPDKLPELVKALLPAAVKIFEDELAN
;
A
#
# COMPACT_ATOMS: atom_id res chain seq x y z
N MET A 1 -16.50 36.80 3.20
CA MET A 1 -16.72 35.66 4.10
C MET A 1 -17.92 34.94 3.53
N ASP A 2 -17.64 33.90 2.73
CA ASP A 2 -18.70 33.15 2.06
C ASP A 2 -19.25 32.15 3.07
N ASN A 3 -20.47 32.40 3.55
CA ASN A 3 -21.22 31.48 4.39
C ASN A 3 -21.78 30.36 3.51
N GLY A 4 -20.88 29.62 2.85
CA GLY A 4 -21.22 28.39 2.15
C GLY A 4 -21.82 27.43 3.15
N THR A 5 -23.10 27.14 2.97
CA THR A 5 -23.84 26.09 3.66
C THR A 5 -22.98 24.85 3.69
N ASN A 6 -22.43 24.53 4.86
CA ASN A 6 -21.76 23.28 5.14
C ASN A 6 -22.88 22.22 5.18
N LEU A 7 -23.39 21.83 4.00
CA LEU A 7 -24.17 20.62 3.83
C LEU A 7 -23.27 19.51 4.38
N GLY A 8 -23.58 19.07 5.60
CA GLY A 8 -22.68 18.23 6.37
C GLY A 8 -22.28 17.02 5.54
N LYS A 9 -20.99 16.70 5.51
CA LYS A 9 -20.44 15.51 4.85
C LYS A 9 -21.17 14.27 5.38
N ILE A 10 -22.00 13.65 4.55
CA ILE A 10 -22.89 12.56 4.99
C ILE A 10 -22.18 11.21 4.83
N PHE A 11 -21.41 11.06 3.74
CA PHE A 11 -20.76 9.80 3.38
C PHE A 11 -19.25 9.90 3.54
N THR A 12 -18.73 9.42 4.68
CA THR A 12 -17.33 9.61 5.09
C THR A 12 -16.47 8.34 4.99
N THR A 13 -17.06 7.22 4.54
CA THR A 13 -16.35 5.95 4.31
C THR A 13 -16.69 5.39 2.93
N GLU A 14 -15.77 4.59 2.37
CA GLU A 14 -15.93 3.95 1.06
C GLU A 14 -17.21 3.09 0.97
N PRO A 15 -17.53 2.19 1.93
CA PRO A 15 -18.80 1.44 1.89
C PRO A 15 -20.05 2.33 1.96
N MET A 16 -20.01 3.43 2.72
CA MET A 16 -21.12 4.38 2.78
C MET A 16 -21.34 5.07 1.43
N ALA A 17 -20.26 5.49 0.77
CA ALA A 17 -20.31 6.09 -0.56
C ALA A 17 -20.87 5.10 -1.60
N MET A 18 -20.42 3.84 -1.58
CA MET A 18 -20.91 2.81 -2.51
C MET A 18 -22.41 2.49 -2.29
N ARG A 19 -22.86 2.38 -1.04
CA ARG A 19 -24.29 2.18 -0.74
C ARG A 19 -25.14 3.37 -1.15
N ALA A 20 -24.65 4.59 -0.96
CA ALA A 20 -25.32 5.81 -1.38
C ALA A 20 -25.43 5.88 -2.91
N LEU A 21 -24.34 5.60 -3.63
CA LEU A 21 -24.34 5.49 -5.08
C LEU A 21 -25.40 4.49 -5.55
N ALA A 22 -25.42 3.27 -4.99
CA ALA A 22 -26.41 2.27 -5.36
C ALA A 22 -27.85 2.74 -5.15
N ALA A 23 -28.12 3.59 -4.15
CA ALA A 23 -29.43 4.20 -3.95
C ALA A 23 -29.75 5.26 -5.03
N GLU A 24 -28.78 6.07 -5.44
CA GLU A 24 -28.95 7.02 -6.55
C GLU A 24 -29.22 6.29 -7.88
N LEU A 25 -28.49 5.21 -8.15
CA LEU A 25 -28.70 4.39 -9.36
C LEU A 25 -30.12 3.78 -9.39
N ARG A 26 -30.63 3.32 -8.23
CA ARG A 26 -32.03 2.83 -8.13
C ARG A 26 -33.05 3.94 -8.37
N PHE A 27 -32.75 5.16 -7.92
CA PHE A 27 -33.65 6.30 -8.04
C PHE A 27 -33.74 6.83 -9.47
N ALA A 28 -32.67 6.71 -10.26
CA ALA A 28 -32.59 7.17 -11.64
C ALA A 28 -32.32 6.03 -12.64
N PRO A 29 -33.24 5.07 -12.82
CA PRO A 29 -33.02 3.87 -13.61
C PRO A 29 -32.74 4.14 -15.10
N THR A 30 -33.41 5.13 -15.70
CA THR A 30 -33.21 5.50 -17.11
C THR A 30 -31.84 6.13 -17.35
N VAL A 31 -31.42 7.03 -16.45
CA VAL A 31 -30.08 7.64 -16.50
C VAL A 31 -29.02 6.56 -16.30
N THR A 32 -29.22 5.70 -15.30
CA THR A 32 -28.37 4.53 -15.04
C THR A 32 -28.19 3.69 -16.30
N GLN A 33 -29.29 3.30 -16.95
CA GLN A 33 -29.20 2.56 -18.21
C GLN A 33 -28.35 3.30 -19.26
N GLN A 34 -28.61 4.58 -19.50
CA GLN A 34 -27.90 5.37 -20.51
C GLN A 34 -26.40 5.48 -20.24
N VAL A 35 -26.01 5.71 -18.97
CA VAL A 35 -24.61 5.76 -18.56
C VAL A 35 -23.92 4.45 -18.87
N PHE A 36 -24.51 3.32 -18.47
CA PHE A 36 -23.89 2.01 -18.65
C PHE A 36 -23.87 1.55 -20.11
N GLU A 37 -24.90 1.85 -20.91
CA GLU A 37 -24.87 1.61 -22.36
C GLU A 37 -23.77 2.43 -23.04
N SER A 38 -23.56 3.67 -22.59
CA SER A 38 -22.50 4.56 -23.10
C SER A 38 -21.10 4.10 -22.71
N VAL A 39 -20.88 3.75 -21.44
CA VAL A 39 -19.56 3.32 -20.96
C VAL A 39 -19.13 2.01 -21.62
N PHE A 40 -20.03 1.04 -21.71
CA PHE A 40 -19.70 -0.29 -22.23
C PHE A 40 -19.96 -0.44 -23.74
N GLN A 41 -20.56 0.56 -24.40
CA GLN A 41 -20.89 0.54 -25.84
C GLN A 41 -21.78 -0.67 -26.22
N ILE A 42 -22.80 -0.94 -25.41
CA ILE A 42 -23.70 -2.10 -25.52
C ILE A 42 -25.16 -1.69 -25.33
N ARG A 43 -26.09 -2.62 -25.59
CA ARG A 43 -27.52 -2.49 -25.24
C ARG A 43 -27.86 -3.43 -24.09
N ILE A 44 -28.20 -2.87 -22.93
CA ILE A 44 -28.41 -3.65 -21.69
C ILE A 44 -29.89 -3.87 -21.37
N GLY A 45 -30.80 -3.05 -21.92
CA GLY A 45 -32.24 -3.13 -21.64
C GLY A 45 -32.62 -2.51 -20.30
N SER A 46 -33.84 -2.79 -19.83
CA SER A 46 -34.36 -2.15 -18.62
C SER A 46 -33.66 -2.65 -17.34
N LEU A 47 -33.63 -1.80 -16.30
CA LEU A 47 -33.05 -2.13 -15.00
C LEU A 47 -33.96 -3.09 -14.23
N ASN A 48 -33.45 -4.27 -13.88
CA ASN A 48 -34.16 -5.25 -13.07
C ASN A 48 -33.87 -5.09 -11.58
N ARG A 49 -32.58 -4.97 -11.21
CA ARG A 49 -32.16 -5.00 -9.80
C ARG A 49 -30.81 -4.33 -9.58
N ILE A 50 -30.65 -3.73 -8.40
CA ILE A 50 -29.35 -3.27 -7.88
C ILE A 50 -29.14 -3.84 -6.48
N SER A 51 -28.03 -4.53 -6.28
CA SER A 51 -27.60 -5.13 -5.00
C SER A 51 -26.26 -4.54 -4.56
N CYS A 52 -26.01 -4.52 -3.25
CA CYS A 52 -24.75 -4.04 -2.66
C CYS A 52 -24.08 -5.16 -1.89
N GLU A 53 -22.74 -5.13 -1.81
CA GLU A 53 -21.92 -6.02 -0.97
C GLU A 53 -22.33 -7.50 -1.17
N VAL A 54 -22.35 -7.94 -2.43
CA VAL A 54 -22.94 -9.23 -2.80
C VAL A 54 -21.96 -10.35 -2.47
N SER A 55 -22.08 -10.88 -1.25
CA SER A 55 -21.20 -11.93 -0.73
C SER A 55 -21.15 -13.22 -1.56
N LYS A 56 -22.17 -13.50 -2.38
CA LYS A 56 -22.20 -14.63 -3.31
C LYS A 56 -21.45 -14.39 -4.63
N ARG A 57 -20.96 -13.17 -4.86
CA ARG A 57 -20.21 -12.75 -6.05
C ARG A 57 -18.93 -12.02 -5.62
N GLU A 58 -18.12 -12.71 -4.81
CA GLU A 58 -16.81 -12.24 -4.34
C GLU A 58 -16.82 -10.91 -3.57
N ASN A 59 -17.96 -10.52 -3.01
CA ASN A 59 -18.16 -9.24 -2.33
C ASN A 59 -18.03 -8.00 -3.24
N LEU A 60 -18.40 -8.11 -4.52
CA LEU A 60 -18.59 -6.94 -5.38
C LEU A 60 -19.39 -5.84 -4.66
N ASP A 61 -18.85 -4.61 -4.67
CA ASP A 61 -19.45 -3.48 -3.97
C ASP A 61 -20.88 -3.21 -4.45
N ILE A 62 -21.10 -3.18 -5.78
CA ILE A 62 -22.42 -3.04 -6.40
C ILE A 62 -22.55 -4.02 -7.56
N VAL A 63 -23.71 -4.67 -7.64
CA VAL A 63 -24.12 -5.51 -8.77
C VAL A 63 -25.42 -4.97 -9.34
N ILE A 64 -25.44 -4.72 -10.63
CA ILE A 64 -26.57 -4.19 -11.38
C ILE A 64 -27.00 -5.24 -12.40
N GLU A 65 -28.26 -5.66 -12.30
CA GLU A 65 -28.87 -6.61 -13.23
C GLU A 65 -29.82 -5.84 -14.14
N PHE A 66 -29.54 -5.88 -15.44
CA PHE A 66 -30.44 -5.43 -16.50
C PHE A 66 -31.05 -6.65 -17.21
N GLU A 67 -31.98 -6.41 -18.14
CA GLU A 67 -32.60 -7.48 -18.94
C GLU A 67 -31.58 -8.31 -19.73
N ARG A 68 -30.49 -7.71 -20.21
CA ARG A 68 -29.55 -8.34 -21.15
C ARG A 68 -28.12 -8.43 -20.66
N ALA A 69 -27.83 -7.89 -19.49
CA ALA A 69 -26.48 -7.84 -18.94
C ALA A 69 -26.49 -7.67 -17.43
N THR A 70 -25.44 -8.20 -16.81
CA THR A 70 -25.08 -7.98 -15.41
C THR A 70 -23.81 -7.16 -15.37
N ILE A 71 -23.84 -6.04 -14.64
CA ILE A 71 -22.69 -5.15 -14.47
C ILE A 71 -22.24 -5.17 -13.01
N GLY A 72 -20.97 -5.47 -12.78
CA GLY A 72 -20.31 -5.29 -11.49
C GLY A 72 -19.66 -3.91 -11.41
N ILE A 73 -19.75 -3.25 -10.26
CA ILE A 73 -18.97 -2.06 -9.94
C ILE A 73 -18.15 -2.36 -8.71
N GLU A 74 -16.85 -2.16 -8.83
CA GLU A 74 -15.91 -2.21 -7.72
C GLU A 74 -15.38 -0.81 -7.42
N GLY A 75 -15.60 -0.33 -6.20
CA GLY A 75 -15.24 1.00 -5.74
C GLY A 75 -13.90 1.02 -5.02
N LYS A 76 -13.02 1.93 -5.41
CA LYS A 76 -11.74 2.17 -4.72
C LYS A 76 -11.46 3.65 -4.57
N ILE A 77 -11.59 4.14 -3.35
CA ILE A 77 -11.23 5.50 -2.94
C ILE A 77 -9.89 5.49 -2.21
N GLY A 78 -9.74 4.64 -1.20
CA GLY A 78 -8.51 4.57 -0.39
C GLY A 78 -7.60 3.39 -0.75
N HIS A 79 -8.18 2.34 -1.33
CA HIS A 79 -7.52 1.08 -1.60
C HIS A 79 -7.08 0.94 -3.05
N GLU A 80 -6.21 -0.02 -3.33
CA GLU A 80 -5.82 -0.35 -4.70
C GLU A 80 -6.73 -1.46 -5.25
N VAL A 81 -6.99 -1.41 -6.55
CA VAL A 81 -7.55 -2.54 -7.30
C VAL A 81 -6.42 -3.51 -7.62
N THR A 82 -6.62 -4.81 -7.39
CA THR A 82 -5.62 -5.84 -7.74
C THR A 82 -6.12 -6.70 -8.90
N LEU A 83 -5.21 -7.19 -9.75
CA LEU A 83 -5.56 -8.05 -10.89
C LEU A 83 -6.31 -9.31 -10.43
N GLY A 84 -5.83 -9.98 -9.39
CA GLY A 84 -6.49 -11.18 -8.87
C GLY A 84 -7.89 -10.90 -8.33
N GLN A 85 -8.17 -9.68 -7.85
CA GLN A 85 -9.53 -9.28 -7.47
C GLN A 85 -10.42 -9.11 -8.71
N LEU A 86 -9.94 -8.39 -9.73
CA LEU A 86 -10.67 -8.22 -10.99
C LEU A 86 -10.99 -9.56 -11.67
N GLU A 87 -10.04 -10.48 -11.72
CA GLU A 87 -10.23 -11.82 -12.29
C GLU A 87 -11.33 -12.60 -11.56
N ARG A 88 -11.37 -12.54 -10.23
CA ARG A 88 -12.41 -13.20 -9.43
C ARG A 88 -13.77 -12.57 -9.67
N GLU A 89 -13.85 -11.24 -9.64
CA GLU A 89 -15.10 -10.50 -9.80
C GLU A 89 -15.69 -10.62 -11.21
N TRP A 90 -14.84 -10.57 -12.23
CA TRP A 90 -15.22 -10.71 -13.63
C TRP A 90 -15.97 -12.02 -13.91
N ASN A 91 -15.61 -13.11 -13.25
CA ASN A 91 -16.27 -14.40 -13.43
C ASN A 91 -17.74 -14.45 -12.95
N HIS A 92 -18.25 -13.36 -12.35
CA HIS A 92 -19.59 -13.27 -11.80
C HIS A 92 -20.50 -12.25 -12.49
N VAL A 93 -20.00 -11.53 -13.50
CA VAL A 93 -20.72 -10.46 -14.21
C VAL A 93 -20.39 -10.50 -15.70
N ASP A 94 -21.26 -9.91 -16.53
CA ASP A 94 -21.01 -9.80 -17.97
C ASP A 94 -20.07 -8.64 -18.29
N HIS A 95 -20.08 -7.60 -17.44
CA HIS A 95 -19.26 -6.41 -17.55
C HIS A 95 -18.77 -5.94 -16.17
N LEU A 96 -17.55 -5.45 -16.08
CA LEU A 96 -16.95 -4.95 -14.85
C LEU A 96 -16.52 -3.49 -15.01
N MET A 97 -16.90 -2.67 -14.03
CA MET A 97 -16.51 -1.27 -13.91
C MET A 97 -15.72 -1.09 -12.63
N VAL A 98 -14.60 -0.39 -12.74
CA VAL A 98 -13.79 0.09 -11.63
C VAL A 98 -14.10 1.57 -11.42
N LEU A 99 -14.62 1.91 -10.24
CA LEU A 99 -14.95 3.28 -9.85
C LEU A 99 -13.90 3.82 -8.89
N VAL A 100 -13.17 4.85 -9.33
CA VAL A 100 -12.05 5.43 -8.57
C VAL A 100 -12.20 6.94 -8.39
N LYS A 101 -11.41 7.55 -7.51
CA LYS A 101 -11.33 9.02 -7.47
C LYS A 101 -10.69 9.57 -8.74
N GLU A 102 -9.62 8.94 -9.20
CA GLU A 102 -8.82 9.38 -10.33
C GLU A 102 -8.39 8.15 -11.15
N PRO A 103 -8.64 8.09 -12.47
CA PRO A 103 -8.38 6.91 -13.30
C PRO A 103 -6.92 6.44 -13.27
N GLU A 104 -5.97 7.36 -13.08
CA GLU A 104 -4.53 7.08 -13.02
C GLU A 104 -4.13 6.22 -11.82
N ASP A 105 -5.01 6.05 -10.83
CA ASP A 105 -4.78 5.15 -9.69
C ASP A 105 -4.94 3.67 -10.04
N VAL A 106 -5.46 3.35 -11.22
CA VAL A 106 -5.56 1.97 -11.72
C VAL A 106 -4.31 1.64 -12.54
N MET A 107 -3.33 1.04 -11.88
CA MET A 107 -2.01 0.75 -12.48
C MET A 107 -1.92 -0.58 -13.24
N ILE A 108 -3.04 -1.29 -13.41
CA ILE A 108 -3.08 -2.59 -14.08
C ILE A 108 -3.07 -2.34 -15.60
N GLN A 109 -1.93 -2.59 -16.25
CA GLN A 109 -1.75 -2.33 -17.69
C GLN A 109 -2.02 -3.57 -18.56
N ASP A 110 -1.68 -4.77 -18.07
CA ASP A 110 -1.81 -6.03 -18.80
C ASP A 110 -2.81 -6.96 -18.09
N SER A 111 -4.10 -6.70 -18.31
CA SER A 111 -5.19 -7.53 -17.78
C SER A 111 -5.87 -8.30 -18.90
N SER A 112 -6.02 -9.61 -18.75
CA SER A 112 -6.91 -10.41 -19.61
C SER A 112 -8.39 -10.17 -19.30
N VAL A 113 -8.70 -9.52 -18.17
CA VAL A 113 -10.04 -9.14 -17.78
C VAL A 113 -10.39 -7.80 -18.43
N PRO A 114 -11.44 -7.73 -19.26
CA PRO A 114 -11.91 -6.47 -19.82
C PRO A 114 -12.75 -5.73 -18.77
N TYR A 115 -12.23 -4.62 -18.26
CA TYR A 115 -12.96 -3.72 -17.36
C TYR A 115 -12.92 -2.28 -17.87
N GLN A 116 -13.88 -1.47 -17.44
CA GLN A 116 -13.90 -0.04 -17.70
C GLN A 116 -13.53 0.73 -16.42
N VAL A 117 -12.73 1.78 -16.55
CA VAL A 117 -12.41 2.69 -15.43
C VAL A 117 -13.20 3.97 -15.60
N ILE A 118 -13.89 4.41 -14.54
CA ILE A 118 -14.57 5.70 -14.50
C ILE A 118 -14.26 6.39 -13.17
N SER A 119 -14.14 7.72 -13.19
CA SER A 119 -14.00 8.48 -11.95
C SER A 119 -15.35 8.76 -11.28
N TRP A 120 -15.32 9.01 -9.98
CA TRP A 120 -16.50 9.50 -9.24
C TRP A 120 -17.06 10.78 -9.85
N ASP A 121 -16.19 11.73 -10.22
CA ASP A 121 -16.64 12.99 -10.81
C ASP A 121 -17.34 12.76 -12.16
N GLN A 122 -16.74 11.95 -13.04
CA GLN A 122 -17.34 11.58 -14.33
C GLN A 122 -18.69 10.88 -14.14
N LEU A 123 -18.80 9.96 -13.18
CA LEU A 123 -20.06 9.26 -12.92
C LEU A 123 -21.13 10.22 -12.39
N LEU A 124 -20.77 11.10 -11.44
CA LEU A 124 -21.70 12.02 -10.78
C LEU A 124 -22.20 13.14 -11.71
N GLU A 125 -21.45 13.51 -12.75
CA GLU A 125 -21.92 14.45 -13.78
C GLU A 125 -23.24 14.01 -14.45
N HIS A 126 -23.49 12.69 -14.52
CA HIS A 126 -24.74 12.16 -15.05
C HIS A 126 -25.92 12.26 -14.07
N TYR A 127 -25.66 12.51 -12.79
CA TYR A 127 -26.67 12.59 -11.73
C TYR A 127 -26.65 13.98 -11.06
N PRO A 128 -27.10 15.04 -11.76
CA PRO A 128 -27.01 16.42 -11.26
C PRO A 128 -27.86 16.66 -9.99
N THR A 129 -28.84 15.80 -9.72
CA THR A 129 -29.66 15.83 -8.49
C THR A 129 -29.23 14.78 -7.47
N SER A 130 -28.04 14.20 -7.63
CA SER A 130 -27.49 13.21 -6.71
C SER A 130 -27.35 13.79 -5.30
N ARG A 131 -27.74 12.98 -4.31
CA ARG A 131 -27.52 13.33 -2.89
C ARG A 131 -26.08 13.07 -2.44
N ILE A 132 -25.34 12.23 -3.17
CA ILE A 132 -23.90 12.08 -2.99
C ILE A 132 -23.17 13.10 -3.86
N THR A 133 -22.31 13.89 -3.24
CA THR A 133 -21.61 15.00 -3.90
C THR A 133 -20.12 14.70 -4.05
N ALA A 134 -19.44 15.43 -4.94
CA ALA A 134 -17.97 15.40 -5.02
C ALA A 134 -17.31 15.78 -3.68
N ALA A 135 -17.95 16.62 -2.86
CA ALA A 135 -17.46 16.98 -1.53
C ALA A 135 -17.52 15.80 -0.54
N ASP A 136 -18.53 14.94 -0.65
CA ASP A 136 -18.63 13.71 0.14
C ASP A 136 -17.50 12.74 -0.24
N ILE A 137 -17.31 12.49 -1.54
CA ILE A 137 -16.24 11.60 -2.04
C ILE A 137 -14.85 12.11 -1.61
N ASN A 138 -14.62 13.41 -1.70
CA ASN A 138 -13.36 14.02 -1.26
C ASN A 138 -13.16 14.01 0.27
N SER A 139 -14.20 13.73 1.05
CA SER A 139 -14.10 13.57 2.49
C SER A 139 -13.74 12.16 2.94
N VAL A 140 -13.93 11.16 2.07
CA VAL A 140 -13.54 9.78 2.35
C VAL A 140 -12.02 9.71 2.47
N ASN A 141 -11.54 9.01 3.51
CA ASN A 141 -10.12 8.87 3.77
C ASN A 141 -9.40 8.16 2.62
N ASP A 142 -8.55 8.88 1.90
CA ASP A 142 -7.73 8.40 0.78
C ASP A 142 -6.22 8.52 1.05
N ARG A 143 -5.81 8.61 2.33
CA ARG A 143 -4.40 8.82 2.70
C ARG A 143 -3.47 7.76 2.14
N SER A 144 -3.89 6.50 2.09
CA SER A 144 -3.11 5.40 1.51
C SER A 144 -2.96 5.54 -0.01
N ARG A 145 -3.97 6.06 -0.71
CA ARG A 145 -3.90 6.36 -2.15
C ARG A 145 -2.89 7.46 -2.42
N ILE A 146 -2.96 8.56 -1.66
CA ILE A 146 -1.98 9.65 -1.75
C ILE A 146 -0.57 9.11 -1.51
N ALA A 147 -0.40 8.28 -0.47
CA ALA A 147 0.89 7.70 -0.16
C ALA A 147 1.45 6.80 -1.28
N ARG A 148 0.60 5.93 -1.85
CA ARG A 148 0.97 5.09 -3.01
C ARG A 148 1.47 5.93 -4.18
N ARG A 149 0.79 7.03 -4.51
CA ARG A 149 1.19 7.90 -5.63
C ARG A 149 2.58 8.47 -5.47
N VAL A 150 2.90 8.97 -4.27
CA VAL A 150 4.23 9.55 -4.01
C VAL A 150 5.31 8.46 -4.12
N LEU A 151 5.03 7.23 -3.65
CA LEU A 151 5.94 6.10 -3.78
C LEU A 151 6.11 5.63 -5.24
N ASN A 152 5.01 5.50 -5.99
CA ASN A 152 5.01 5.09 -7.39
C ASN A 152 5.69 6.10 -8.32
N ALA A 153 5.76 7.37 -7.92
CA ALA A 153 6.47 8.41 -8.67
C ALA A 153 8.00 8.29 -8.60
N VAL A 154 8.53 7.41 -7.73
CA VAL A 154 9.97 7.18 -7.62
C VAL A 154 10.38 6.03 -8.53
N ASP A 155 11.29 6.33 -9.47
CA ASP A 155 11.87 5.29 -10.34
C ASP A 155 12.94 4.50 -9.59
N VAL A 156 12.50 3.42 -8.94
CA VAL A 156 13.39 2.51 -8.18
C VAL A 156 14.28 1.69 -9.13
N ALA A 157 13.83 1.42 -10.36
CA ALA A 157 14.58 0.63 -11.33
C ALA A 157 15.84 1.36 -11.79
N GLU A 158 15.81 2.69 -11.88
CA GLU A 158 17.00 3.50 -12.17
C GLU A 158 18.01 3.57 -11.02
N ILE A 159 17.58 3.30 -9.78
CA ILE A 159 18.41 3.46 -8.58
C ILE A 159 19.09 2.14 -8.19
N LEU A 160 18.38 1.02 -8.27
CA LEU A 160 18.91 -0.28 -7.85
C LEU A 160 19.66 -0.98 -8.98
N PRO A 161 20.78 -1.68 -8.68
CA PRO A 161 21.39 -2.56 -9.66
C PRO A 161 20.46 -3.73 -9.99
N THR A 162 20.59 -4.28 -11.19
CA THR A 162 19.73 -5.38 -11.69
C THR A 162 19.87 -6.69 -10.90
N THR A 163 20.89 -6.81 -10.05
CA THR A 163 21.09 -7.94 -9.12
C THR A 163 20.18 -7.87 -7.90
N TRP A 164 19.62 -6.69 -7.60
CA TRP A 164 18.62 -6.51 -6.56
C TRP A 164 17.23 -6.66 -7.16
N THR A 165 16.32 -7.16 -6.33
CA THR A 165 14.89 -7.20 -6.68
C THR A 165 14.14 -6.21 -5.82
N TYR A 166 13.03 -5.68 -6.32
CA TYR A 166 12.19 -4.79 -5.53
C TYR A 166 10.72 -4.96 -5.87
N ASN A 167 9.86 -4.56 -4.94
CA ASN A 167 8.42 -4.51 -5.10
C ASN A 167 7.92 -3.18 -4.53
N VAL A 168 7.11 -2.46 -5.29
CA VAL A 168 6.32 -1.34 -4.75
C VAL A 168 5.00 -1.92 -4.26
N ARG A 169 4.88 -2.00 -2.94
CA ARG A 169 3.72 -2.56 -2.26
C ARG A 169 2.60 -1.51 -2.21
N PRO A 170 1.38 -1.87 -2.62
CA PRO A 170 0.25 -0.96 -2.61
C PRO A 170 -0.36 -0.73 -1.21
N GLY A 171 0.11 -1.50 -0.21
CA GLY A 171 -0.41 -1.45 1.15
C GLY A 171 -1.76 -2.17 1.28
N GLY A 172 -1.85 -3.44 0.85
CA GLY A 172 -3.03 -4.28 1.05
C GLY A 172 -3.36 -4.48 2.54
N SER A 173 -2.79 -5.51 3.18
CA SER A 173 -2.89 -5.69 4.65
C SER A 173 -1.89 -4.82 5.44
N GLY A 174 -1.02 -4.09 4.74
CA GLY A 174 0.03 -3.23 5.28
C GLY A 174 -0.07 -1.80 4.75
N TYR A 175 0.99 -1.01 4.91
CA TYR A 175 1.03 0.36 4.40
C TYR A 175 1.74 0.40 3.04
N PRO A 176 1.40 1.37 2.17
CA PRO A 176 2.13 1.57 0.93
C PRO A 176 3.63 1.72 1.19
N GLY A 177 4.45 1.05 0.39
CA GLY A 177 5.90 1.11 0.56
C GLY A 177 6.67 0.51 -0.60
N ILE A 178 7.98 0.71 -0.59
CA ILE A 178 8.96 0.07 -1.46
C ILE A 178 9.71 -0.94 -0.61
N GLU A 179 9.82 -2.18 -1.09
CA GLU A 179 10.71 -3.17 -0.52
C GLU A 179 11.74 -3.60 -1.54
N ALA A 180 13.01 -3.54 -1.16
CA ALA A 180 14.13 -3.96 -1.98
C ALA A 180 14.92 -5.06 -1.27
N TYR A 181 15.40 -6.02 -2.04
CA TYR A 181 16.05 -7.22 -1.57
C TYR A 181 17.36 -7.40 -2.31
N SER A 182 18.44 -7.52 -1.54
CA SER A 182 19.77 -7.89 -2.04
C SER A 182 19.82 -9.33 -2.56
N PRO A 183 20.88 -9.75 -3.26
CA PRO A 183 21.21 -11.16 -3.42
C PRO A 183 21.28 -11.90 -2.07
N ILE A 184 20.97 -13.19 -2.08
CA ILE A 184 21.08 -14.03 -0.87
C ILE A 184 22.56 -14.27 -0.58
N LEU A 185 22.99 -13.98 0.64
CA LEU A 185 24.32 -14.27 1.17
C LEU A 185 24.55 -15.79 1.29
N ASP A 186 25.80 -16.23 1.30
CA ASP A 186 26.17 -17.64 1.50
C ASP A 186 25.58 -18.25 2.78
N SER A 187 25.34 -17.41 3.79
CA SER A 187 24.68 -17.80 5.02
C SER A 187 23.17 -18.06 4.90
N GLY A 188 22.59 -17.89 3.71
CA GLY A 188 21.16 -17.95 3.43
C GLY A 188 20.38 -16.72 3.90
N ARG A 189 21.07 -15.66 4.33
CA ARG A 189 20.48 -14.39 4.77
C ARG A 189 20.41 -13.39 3.61
N GLN A 190 19.56 -12.39 3.75
CA GLN A 190 19.38 -11.35 2.75
C GLN A 190 19.30 -9.99 3.44
N MET A 191 19.96 -8.96 2.90
CA MET A 191 19.67 -7.59 3.28
C MET A 191 18.35 -7.14 2.65
N ILE A 192 17.50 -6.53 3.46
CA ILE A 192 16.18 -6.04 3.10
C ILE A 192 16.12 -4.54 3.42
N VAL A 193 15.68 -3.74 2.46
CA VAL A 193 15.34 -2.34 2.64
C VAL A 193 13.84 -2.17 2.50
N GLN A 194 13.20 -1.52 3.46
CA GLN A 194 11.77 -1.21 3.41
C GLN A 194 11.56 0.29 3.64
N ILE A 195 11.03 1.00 2.64
CA ILE A 195 10.60 2.40 2.74
C ILE A 195 9.08 2.42 2.73
N GLU A 196 8.44 2.83 3.82
CA GLU A 196 6.98 2.78 3.93
C GLU A 196 6.39 4.08 4.45
N ALA A 197 5.12 4.29 4.11
CA ALA A 197 4.28 5.32 4.72
C ALA A 197 4.13 5.05 6.23
N ASP A 198 4.22 6.11 7.04
CA ASP A 198 4.07 5.99 8.49
C ASP A 198 2.64 5.57 8.84
N ARG A 199 2.53 4.52 9.66
CA ARG A 199 1.25 3.94 10.07
C ARG A 199 0.28 4.95 10.70
N GLN A 200 0.84 5.88 11.48
CA GLN A 200 0.07 6.89 12.19
C GLN A 200 -0.29 8.10 11.32
N ASN A 201 0.47 8.33 10.24
CA ASN A 201 0.29 9.44 9.32
C ASN A 201 0.63 9.05 7.87
N PRO A 202 -0.17 8.16 7.24
CA PRO A 202 0.24 7.51 5.98
C PRO A 202 0.51 8.47 4.83
N SER A 203 -0.24 9.57 4.73
CA SER A 203 -0.06 10.58 3.68
C SER A 203 0.93 11.68 4.05
N GLY A 204 1.40 11.74 5.30
CA GLY A 204 2.13 12.90 5.83
C GLY A 204 3.55 12.62 6.27
N SER A 205 3.96 11.35 6.37
CA SER A 205 5.37 11.02 6.61
C SER A 205 5.75 9.61 6.17
N TYR A 206 7.02 9.42 5.86
CA TYR A 206 7.63 8.16 5.44
C TYR A 206 8.86 7.85 6.27
N LEU A 207 9.23 6.58 6.35
CA LEU A 207 10.45 6.12 6.99
C LEU A 207 11.05 4.94 6.23
N GLY A 208 12.35 4.73 6.38
CA GLY A 208 13.08 3.58 5.87
C GLY A 208 13.53 2.65 7.00
N ASN A 209 13.61 1.36 6.71
CA ASN A 209 14.33 0.39 7.52
C ASN A 209 15.33 -0.34 6.62
N VAL A 210 16.50 -0.67 7.17
CA VAL A 210 17.51 -1.51 6.51
C VAL A 210 17.93 -2.57 7.50
N GLY A 211 17.81 -3.84 7.12
CA GLY A 211 18.05 -4.94 8.03
C GLY A 211 18.42 -6.24 7.32
N ILE A 212 18.70 -7.25 8.14
CA ILE A 212 19.00 -8.61 7.71
C ILE A 212 17.78 -9.49 7.93
N SER A 213 17.48 -10.36 6.96
CA SER A 213 16.38 -11.30 7.01
C SER A 213 16.48 -12.22 8.23
N VAL A 214 15.39 -12.35 8.98
CA VAL A 214 15.28 -13.24 10.14
C VAL A 214 14.09 -14.17 9.98
N LYS A 215 14.11 -15.27 10.74
CA LYS A 215 13.00 -16.22 10.87
C LYS A 215 12.63 -16.39 12.34
N PRO A 216 11.40 -16.81 12.66
CA PRO A 216 10.97 -17.02 14.05
C PRO A 216 11.91 -17.91 14.87
N SER A 217 12.54 -18.92 14.25
CA SER A 217 13.50 -19.81 14.92
C SER A 217 14.77 -19.11 15.40
N ASP A 218 15.11 -17.93 14.86
CA ASP A 218 16.25 -17.12 15.34
C ASP A 218 15.99 -16.52 16.73
N PHE A 219 14.76 -16.60 17.21
CA PHE A 219 14.31 -16.10 18.50
C PHE A 219 13.80 -17.24 19.39
N SER A 220 14.42 -18.43 19.28
CA SER A 220 14.15 -19.55 20.17
C SER A 220 14.19 -19.12 21.64
N LEU A 221 13.37 -19.78 22.46
CA LEU A 221 13.36 -19.60 23.91
C LEU A 221 14.61 -20.19 24.57
N ASP A 222 15.25 -21.15 23.92
CA ASP A 222 16.52 -21.69 24.40
C ASP A 222 17.61 -20.61 24.34
N GLU A 223 18.49 -20.63 25.34
CA GLU A 223 19.61 -19.70 25.38
C GLU A 223 20.66 -20.08 24.35
N PRO A 224 20.94 -19.24 23.33
CA PRO A 224 21.93 -19.59 22.34
C PRO A 224 23.33 -19.62 22.98
N GLU A 225 24.12 -20.61 22.60
CA GLU A 225 25.51 -20.76 23.05
C GLU A 225 26.44 -19.75 22.37
N ALA A 226 26.11 -19.35 21.14
CA ALA A 226 26.87 -18.40 20.32
C ALA A 226 26.03 -17.20 19.89
N GLU A 227 26.69 -16.15 19.40
CA GLU A 227 26.02 -14.97 18.84
C GLU A 227 25.17 -15.35 17.62
N PRO A 228 23.87 -15.03 17.60
CA PRO A 228 23.03 -15.21 16.43
C PRO A 228 23.58 -14.45 15.23
N LEU A 229 23.60 -15.10 14.08
CA LEU A 229 24.15 -14.53 12.84
C LEU A 229 23.54 -13.16 12.46
N TRP A 230 22.25 -12.94 12.72
CA TRP A 230 21.64 -11.63 12.41
C TRP A 230 22.24 -10.50 13.27
N ILE A 231 22.71 -10.80 14.48
CA ILE A 231 23.39 -9.81 15.34
C ILE A 231 24.75 -9.47 14.77
N SER A 232 25.54 -10.48 14.39
CA SER A 232 26.89 -10.26 13.87
C SER A 232 26.86 -9.46 12.56
N LEU A 233 25.95 -9.79 11.65
CA LEU A 233 25.76 -9.06 10.39
C LEU A 233 25.30 -7.61 10.61
N ILE A 234 24.40 -7.36 11.58
CA ILE A 234 24.00 -5.97 11.90
C ILE A 234 25.15 -5.19 12.53
N LYS A 235 25.93 -5.80 13.42
CA LYS A 235 27.12 -5.15 14.02
C LYS A 235 28.14 -4.74 12.96
N GLN A 236 28.26 -5.54 11.91
CA GLN A 236 29.11 -5.26 10.77
C GLN A 236 28.55 -4.07 9.97
N MET A 237 27.32 -4.20 9.43
CA MET A 237 26.79 -3.24 8.45
C MET A 237 26.31 -1.90 9.05
N ALA A 238 25.74 -1.90 10.25
CA ALA A 238 24.97 -0.76 10.76
C ALA A 238 25.82 0.49 11.06
N PRO A 239 27.03 0.38 11.65
CA PRO A 239 27.87 1.56 11.91
C PRO A 239 28.22 2.35 10.64
N ASN A 240 28.60 1.65 9.58
CA ASN A 240 29.01 2.28 8.32
C ASN A 240 27.81 2.81 7.53
N LEU A 241 26.67 2.11 7.58
CA LEU A 241 25.42 2.64 7.04
C LEU A 241 24.99 3.93 7.76
N GLU A 242 25.04 3.95 9.09
CA GLU A 242 24.74 5.13 9.91
C GLU A 242 25.68 6.31 9.57
N ALA A 243 26.97 6.05 9.44
CA ALA A 243 27.95 7.07 9.06
C ALA A 243 27.72 7.62 7.65
N THR A 244 27.38 6.74 6.70
CA THR A 244 27.09 7.10 5.30
C THR A 244 25.84 7.98 5.18
N LEU A 245 24.83 7.71 6.01
CA LEU A 245 23.54 8.41 5.95
C LEU A 245 23.46 9.64 6.87
N ALA A 246 24.49 9.91 7.68
CA ALA A 246 24.52 11.05 8.59
C ALA A 246 24.36 12.38 7.84
N GLY A 247 23.43 13.22 8.30
CA GLY A 247 23.14 14.52 7.68
C GLY A 247 22.32 14.44 6.38
N THR A 248 21.93 13.25 5.93
CA THR A 248 21.02 13.06 4.80
C THR A 248 19.57 12.93 5.27
N PRO A 249 18.57 13.06 4.38
CA PRO A 249 17.17 12.73 4.68
C PRO A 249 16.94 11.27 5.12
N ALA A 250 17.91 10.38 4.87
CA ALA A 250 17.90 8.98 5.29
C ALA A 250 18.62 8.73 6.63
N GLN A 251 18.92 9.78 7.41
CA GLN A 251 19.59 9.65 8.70
C GLN A 251 18.90 8.62 9.62
N ILE A 252 19.69 7.74 10.24
CA ILE A 252 19.23 6.72 11.18
C ILE A 252 18.76 7.35 12.50
N SER A 253 17.63 6.87 13.00
CA SER A 253 17.08 7.24 14.29
C SER A 253 17.77 6.48 15.42
N CYS A 254 18.20 7.19 16.47
CA CYS A 254 18.69 6.57 17.72
C CYS A 254 17.54 6.05 18.62
N GLY A 255 16.29 6.08 18.15
CA GLY A 255 15.13 5.62 18.91
C GLY A 255 15.06 4.09 18.96
N ALA A 256 15.11 3.52 20.17
CA ALA A 256 14.99 2.07 20.37
C ALA A 256 13.56 1.57 20.09
N GLY A 257 13.47 0.37 19.50
CA GLY A 257 12.20 -0.35 19.36
C GLY A 257 11.63 -0.77 20.73
N ARG A 258 10.30 -0.68 20.88
CA ARG A 258 9.60 -1.21 22.08
C ARG A 258 9.10 -2.62 21.78
N GLY A 259 9.62 -3.62 22.50
CA GLY A 259 9.19 -5.01 22.41
C GLY A 259 8.76 -5.50 23.78
N ALA A 260 7.46 -5.71 23.97
CA ALA A 260 6.91 -6.04 25.30
C ALA A 260 6.57 -7.53 25.49
N LYS A 261 6.44 -8.31 24.41
CA LYS A 261 5.94 -9.70 24.46
C LYS A 261 6.58 -10.58 23.38
N GLY A 262 6.57 -11.90 23.61
CA GLY A 262 6.94 -12.94 22.64
C GLY A 262 8.35 -12.76 22.04
N PHE A 263 8.49 -13.07 20.76
CA PHE A 263 9.76 -12.92 20.04
C PHE A 263 10.30 -11.50 20.05
N SER A 264 9.46 -10.47 20.11
CA SER A 264 9.91 -9.08 20.23
C SER A 264 10.61 -8.80 21.56
N LYS A 265 10.21 -9.47 22.65
CA LYS A 265 10.93 -9.41 23.93
C LYS A 265 12.26 -10.15 23.80
N ARG A 266 12.24 -11.36 23.23
CA ARG A 266 13.44 -12.18 23.02
C ARG A 266 14.50 -11.48 22.17
N LYS A 267 14.09 -10.80 21.09
CA LYS A 267 14.94 -9.94 20.28
C LYS A 267 15.72 -8.92 21.11
N ILE A 268 15.03 -8.23 22.02
CA ILE A 268 15.65 -7.21 22.89
C ILE A 268 16.60 -7.87 23.89
N GLU A 269 16.24 -9.02 24.46
CA GLU A 269 17.10 -9.78 25.36
C GLU A 269 18.39 -10.23 24.65
N LEU A 270 18.27 -10.79 23.44
CA LEU A 270 19.42 -11.19 22.62
C LEU A 270 20.29 -10.00 22.23
N ALA A 271 19.70 -8.89 21.78
CA ALA A 271 20.45 -7.67 21.45
C ALA A 271 21.27 -7.17 22.66
N LYS A 272 20.67 -7.14 23.86
CA LYS A 272 21.39 -6.76 25.09
C LYS A 272 22.50 -7.75 25.44
N ARG A 273 22.19 -9.04 25.41
CA ARG A 273 23.14 -10.12 25.75
C ARG A 273 24.38 -10.07 24.88
N PHE A 274 24.19 -9.83 23.59
CA PHE A 274 25.27 -9.77 22.61
C PHE A 274 25.69 -8.33 22.29
N HIS A 275 25.43 -7.35 23.15
CA HIS A 275 25.93 -5.97 23.04
C HIS A 275 25.63 -5.28 21.70
N LEU A 276 24.43 -5.48 21.16
CA LEU A 276 23.89 -4.72 20.03
C LEU A 276 23.01 -3.57 20.56
N ASP A 277 23.30 -2.35 20.11
CA ASP A 277 22.48 -1.19 20.44
C ASP A 277 21.03 -1.37 19.98
N LEU A 278 20.08 -1.01 20.85
CA LEU A 278 18.66 -1.32 20.62
C LEU A 278 18.04 -0.57 19.43
N HIS A 279 18.60 0.55 18.99
CA HIS A 279 18.15 1.24 17.77
C HIS A 279 18.57 0.50 16.49
N ARG A 280 19.50 -0.46 16.59
CA ARG A 280 19.90 -1.39 15.52
C ARG A 280 19.13 -2.72 15.57
N ALA A 281 18.21 -2.87 16.52
CA ALA A 281 17.34 -4.05 16.66
C ALA A 281 15.86 -3.73 16.32
N THR A 282 15.64 -2.85 15.34
CA THR A 282 14.31 -2.48 14.83
C THR A 282 13.84 -3.46 13.74
N GLY A 283 12.56 -3.45 13.38
CA GLY A 283 11.98 -4.41 12.42
C GLY A 283 11.23 -5.60 13.06
N TYR A 284 10.88 -6.56 12.21
CA TYR A 284 9.93 -7.66 12.49
C TYR A 284 10.65 -9.01 12.66
N THR A 285 10.29 -9.77 13.69
CA THR A 285 10.94 -11.04 14.06
C THR A 285 10.63 -12.21 13.12
N ASP A 286 9.81 -11.99 12.11
CA ASP A 286 9.41 -12.92 11.06
C ASP A 286 9.78 -12.44 9.66
N SER A 287 10.53 -11.34 9.55
CA SER A 287 10.95 -10.77 8.26
C SER A 287 12.39 -10.28 8.29
N TYR A 288 12.69 -9.17 8.97
CA TYR A 288 14.04 -8.61 9.04
C TYR A 288 14.26 -7.79 10.31
N ILE A 289 15.51 -7.71 10.78
CA ILE A 289 15.95 -6.84 11.88
C ILE A 289 17.09 -5.93 11.45
N GLY A 290 17.09 -4.67 11.89
CA GLY A 290 18.14 -3.70 11.59
C GLY A 290 17.88 -2.29 12.12
N VAL A 291 18.26 -1.29 11.33
CA VAL A 291 18.14 0.13 11.65
C VAL A 291 16.92 0.76 10.98
N ARG A 292 16.48 1.90 11.51
CA ARG A 292 15.36 2.68 11.00
C ARG A 292 15.74 4.15 10.85
N THR A 293 15.35 4.79 9.76
CA THR A 293 15.57 6.23 9.53
C THR A 293 14.68 7.11 10.41
N LEU A 294 14.99 8.40 10.45
CA LEU A 294 14.03 9.43 10.85
C LEU A 294 12.86 9.47 9.86
N LYS A 295 11.72 9.98 10.35
CA LYS A 295 10.55 10.23 9.51
C LYS A 295 10.78 11.49 8.66
N VAL A 296 10.40 11.44 7.39
CA VAL A 296 10.45 12.56 6.46
C VAL A 296 9.07 12.88 5.88
N GLY A 297 8.85 14.12 5.45
CA GLY A 297 7.63 14.50 4.74
C GLY A 297 7.59 13.96 3.30
N PRO A 298 6.44 14.03 2.61
CA PRO A 298 6.30 13.58 1.23
C PRO A 298 7.26 14.28 0.24
N ASP A 299 7.56 15.55 0.47
CA ASP A 299 8.49 16.36 -0.31
C ASP A 299 9.94 15.83 -0.25
N LYS A 300 10.29 15.13 0.83
CA LYS A 300 11.62 14.55 1.06
C LYS A 300 11.69 13.05 0.77
N LEU A 301 10.60 12.41 0.37
CA LEU A 301 10.60 10.99 0.02
C LEU A 301 11.57 10.65 -1.13
N PRO A 302 11.62 11.41 -2.26
CA PRO A 302 12.57 11.10 -3.33
C PRO A 302 14.03 11.17 -2.86
N GLU A 303 14.37 12.13 -2.00
CA GLU A 303 15.71 12.25 -1.41
C GLU A 303 16.02 11.11 -0.43
N LEU A 304 15.03 10.68 0.37
CA LEU A 304 15.15 9.50 1.24
C LEU A 304 15.48 8.25 0.41
N VAL A 305 14.73 7.99 -0.67
CA VAL A 305 14.95 6.80 -1.52
C VAL A 305 16.32 6.85 -2.20
N LYS A 306 16.68 8.01 -2.78
CA LYS A 306 17.97 8.22 -3.46
C LYS A 306 19.18 8.18 -2.53
N ALA A 307 19.01 8.42 -1.24
CA ALA A 307 20.07 8.25 -0.26
C ALA A 307 20.14 6.82 0.28
N LEU A 308 18.99 6.25 0.66
CA LEU A 308 18.93 4.98 1.38
C LEU A 308 19.28 3.77 0.51
N LEU A 309 18.72 3.67 -0.70
CA LEU A 309 18.92 2.51 -1.56
C LEU A 309 20.39 2.37 -2.01
N PRO A 310 21.06 3.41 -2.55
CA PRO A 310 22.46 3.30 -2.93
C PRO A 310 23.38 3.02 -1.75
N ALA A 311 23.10 3.61 -0.58
CA ALA A 311 23.87 3.32 0.63
C ALA A 311 23.73 1.86 1.06
N ALA A 312 22.52 1.29 1.01
CA ALA A 312 22.31 -0.13 1.31
C ALA A 312 23.03 -1.05 0.31
N VAL A 313 22.97 -0.74 -0.99
CA VAL A 313 23.69 -1.48 -2.04
C VAL A 313 25.20 -1.47 -1.75
N LYS A 314 25.76 -0.29 -1.52
CA LYS A 314 27.19 -0.14 -1.22
C LYS A 314 27.61 -0.94 0.01
N ILE A 315 26.86 -0.85 1.11
CA ILE A 315 27.17 -1.57 2.35
C ILE A 315 27.07 -3.09 2.15
N PHE A 316 26.10 -3.55 1.36
CA PHE A 316 26.01 -4.96 1.01
C PHE A 316 27.25 -5.44 0.23
N GLU A 317 27.67 -4.70 -0.79
CA GLU A 317 28.81 -5.05 -1.65
C GLU A 317 30.15 -4.98 -0.92
N ASP A 318 30.35 -3.92 -0.12
CA ASP A 318 31.62 -3.69 0.57
C ASP A 318 31.81 -4.64 1.77
N GLU A 319 30.72 -4.99 2.47
CA GLU A 319 30.83 -5.63 3.78
C GLU A 319 30.21 -7.02 3.87
N LEU A 320 29.13 -7.31 3.14
CA LEU A 320 28.38 -8.55 3.35
C LEU A 320 28.58 -9.59 2.26
N ALA A 321 28.80 -9.14 1.01
CA ALA A 321 28.92 -10.02 -0.14
C ALA A 321 30.28 -10.75 -0.22
N ASN A 322 31.26 -10.37 0.61
CA ASN A 322 32.64 -10.88 0.61
C ASN A 322 32.93 -11.79 1.80
#